data_AF-A0A382DX66-F1
#
_entry.id   AF-A0A382DX66-F1
#
_cell.length_a   1.000
_cell.length_b   1.000
_cell.length_c   1.000
_cell.angle_alpha   90.00
_cell.angle_beta   90.00
_cell.angle_gamma   90.00
#
_symmetry.space_group_name_H-M   'P 1'
#
loop_
_entity.id
_entity.type
_entity.pdbx_description
1 polymer ?
#
loop_
_entity_poly.entity_id
_entity_poly.type
_entity_poly.pdbx_seq_one_letter_code
_entity_poly.pdbx_strand_id
1 'polypeptide(L)'
;MTMPASIAGDMSIGHAGFSPAPITPTTATVLVMGAPPHVVGDLIGPHVLGQAVHTGTVGKASTTVLAGNKGVARLMDKGDCQSLILGTGATVMVGG
;
A
#
# COMPACT_ATOMS: atom_id res chain seq x y z
N MET A 1 12.45 -6.17 9.00
CA MET A 1 11.87 -5.52 10.19
C MET A 1 10.36 -5.60 10.07
N THR A 2 9.62 -5.60 11.18
CA THR A 2 8.16 -5.55 11.13
C THR A 2 7.67 -4.11 11.03
N MET A 3 6.57 -3.90 10.31
CA MET A 3 5.92 -2.60 10.16
C MET A 3 4.39 -2.77 10.23
N PRO A 4 3.64 -1.73 10.63
CA PRO A 4 2.17 -1.75 10.57
C PRO A 4 1.64 -2.17 9.21
N ALA A 5 0.58 -3.00 9.20
CA ALA A 5 -0.12 -3.37 7.97
C ALA A 5 -0.79 -2.15 7.33
N SER A 6 -0.76 -2.13 5.99
CA SER A 6 -1.56 -1.22 5.17
C SER A 6 -2.92 -1.85 4.87
N ILE A 7 -4.01 -1.13 5.12
CA ILE A 7 -5.39 -1.63 5.00
C ILE A 7 -6.26 -0.70 4.16
N ALA A 8 -7.37 -1.20 3.63
CA ALA A 8 -8.33 -0.41 2.86
C ALA A 8 -8.72 0.89 3.59
N GLY A 9 -8.62 2.02 2.88
CA GLY A 9 -8.73 3.37 3.46
C GLY A 9 -7.37 4.06 3.64
N ASP A 10 -6.27 3.30 3.75
CA ASP A 10 -4.93 3.87 3.68
C ASP A 10 -4.63 4.40 2.28
N MET A 11 -3.86 5.49 2.24
CA MET A 11 -3.37 6.12 1.03
C MET A 11 -1.89 5.84 0.82
N SER A 12 -1.42 6.06 -0.40
CA SER A 12 -0.03 6.38 -0.63
C SER A 12 0.28 7.77 -0.06
N ILE A 13 1.48 7.98 0.46
CA ILE A 13 1.93 9.24 1.07
C ILE A 13 2.46 10.22 -0.02
N GLY A 14 2.65 9.74 -1.25
CA GLY A 14 3.29 10.47 -2.35
C GLY A 14 4.80 10.23 -2.44
N HIS A 15 5.44 10.92 -3.37
CA HIS A 15 6.89 10.94 -3.58
C HIS A 15 7.32 12.19 -4.35
N ALA A 16 8.52 12.72 -4.10
CA ALA A 16 9.12 13.82 -4.88
C ALA A 16 8.19 15.05 -5.12
N GLY A 17 7.26 15.32 -4.20
CA GLY A 17 6.28 16.41 -4.33
C GLY A 17 4.95 16.01 -5.01
N PHE A 18 4.83 14.81 -5.55
CA PHE A 18 3.53 14.25 -5.95
C PHE A 18 2.64 14.05 -4.73
N SER A 19 1.37 14.40 -4.87
CA SER A 19 0.38 14.29 -3.80
C SER A 19 0.21 12.86 -3.28
N PRO A 20 -0.32 12.67 -2.06
CA PRO A 20 -0.95 11.42 -1.66
C PRO A 20 -2.00 10.96 -2.69
N ALA A 21 -2.19 9.63 -2.82
CA ALA A 21 -3.20 9.04 -3.68
C ALA A 21 -3.88 7.83 -3.03
N PRO A 22 -5.16 7.56 -3.33
CA PRO A 22 -5.86 6.40 -2.80
C PRO A 22 -5.23 5.10 -3.33
N ILE A 23 -5.28 4.05 -2.52
CA ILE A 23 -4.90 2.70 -2.92
C ILE A 23 -6.18 1.85 -3.00
N THR A 24 -6.40 1.15 -4.10
CA THR A 24 -7.59 0.30 -4.30
C THR A 24 -7.23 -1.16 -4.04
N PRO A 25 -7.75 -1.79 -2.97
CA PRO A 25 -7.42 -3.16 -2.61
C PRO A 25 -8.02 -4.16 -3.60
N THR A 26 -7.25 -5.17 -3.98
CA THR A 26 -7.71 -6.26 -4.86
C THR A 26 -8.07 -7.55 -4.12
N THR A 27 -7.83 -7.61 -2.81
CA THR A 27 -8.22 -8.74 -1.96
C THR A 27 -9.47 -8.40 -1.15
N ALA A 28 -10.30 -9.40 -0.85
CA ALA A 28 -11.53 -9.21 -0.05
C ALA A 28 -11.82 -10.34 0.95
N THR A 29 -11.05 -11.43 0.91
CA THR A 29 -11.32 -12.63 1.71
C THR A 29 -10.55 -12.67 3.03
N VAL A 30 -9.44 -11.94 3.12
CA VAL A 30 -8.64 -11.77 4.35
C VAL A 30 -8.91 -10.36 4.85
N LEU A 31 -9.19 -10.24 6.15
CA LEU A 31 -9.42 -8.95 6.79
C LEU A 31 -8.37 -8.73 7.87
N VAL A 32 -7.76 -7.55 7.86
CA VAL A 32 -6.89 -7.01 8.90
C VAL A 32 -7.66 -5.89 9.57
N MET A 33 -7.95 -6.04 10.87
CA MET A 33 -8.80 -5.10 11.60
C MET A 33 -10.19 -4.85 10.97
N GLY A 34 -10.74 -5.87 10.29
CA GLY A 34 -12.04 -5.76 9.61
C GLY A 34 -12.01 -5.12 8.22
N ALA A 35 -10.83 -4.72 7.72
CA ALA A 35 -10.64 -4.17 6.38
C ALA A 35 -9.71 -5.06 5.54
N PRO A 36 -9.88 -5.15 4.21
CA PRO A 36 -8.93 -5.86 3.37
C PRO A 36 -7.53 -5.22 3.47
N PRO A 37 -6.44 -6.01 3.59
CA PRO A 37 -5.10 -5.46 3.49
C PRO A 37 -4.79 -5.05 2.05
N HIS A 38 -3.96 -4.02 1.91
CA HIS A 38 -3.33 -3.72 0.62
C HIS A 38 -2.23 -4.76 0.33
N VAL A 39 -2.07 -5.12 -0.93
CA VAL A 39 -1.12 -6.12 -1.41
C VAL A 39 -0.40 -5.70 -2.70
N VAL A 40 0.66 -6.40 -3.07
CA VAL A 40 1.36 -6.19 -4.35
C VAL A 40 0.37 -6.20 -5.53
N GLY A 41 0.50 -5.20 -6.40
CA GLY A 41 -0.33 -5.00 -7.58
C GLY A 41 -1.63 -4.24 -7.33
N ASP A 42 -1.93 -3.84 -6.09
CA ASP A 42 -3.04 -2.92 -5.83
C ASP A 42 -2.77 -1.56 -6.48
N LEU A 43 -3.81 -0.97 -7.07
CA LEU A 43 -3.69 0.29 -7.81
C LEU A 43 -3.47 1.45 -6.85
N ILE A 44 -2.39 2.21 -7.06
CA ILE A 44 -2.23 3.55 -6.52
C ILE A 44 -2.85 4.50 -7.55
N GLY A 45 -3.88 5.23 -7.14
CA GLY A 45 -4.59 6.18 -7.99
C GLY A 45 -3.71 7.32 -8.51
N PRO A 46 -4.25 8.19 -9.37
CA PRO A 46 -3.50 9.33 -9.89
C PRO A 46 -3.02 10.25 -8.76
N HIS A 47 -1.72 10.54 -8.72
CA HIS A 47 -1.16 11.64 -7.92
C HIS A 47 -0.55 12.69 -8.82
N VAL A 48 -0.54 13.93 -8.34
CA VAL A 48 -0.26 15.12 -9.16
C VAL A 48 0.91 15.91 -8.59
N LEU A 49 1.79 16.38 -9.48
CA LEU A 49 2.81 17.40 -9.23
C LEU A 49 2.72 18.46 -10.33
N GLY A 50 2.07 19.58 -10.03
CA GLY A 50 1.79 20.61 -11.03
C GLY A 50 0.94 20.07 -12.18
N GLN A 51 1.51 19.96 -13.38
CA GLN A 51 0.86 19.37 -14.57
C GLN A 51 1.25 17.92 -14.83
N ALA A 52 2.18 17.35 -14.04
CA ALA A 52 2.54 15.95 -14.14
C ALA A 52 1.55 15.09 -13.34
N VAL A 53 1.02 14.03 -13.96
CA VAL A 53 0.11 13.08 -13.34
C VAL A 53 0.44 11.66 -13.80
N HIS A 54 0.44 10.73 -12.87
CA HIS A 54 0.55 9.30 -13.16
C HIS A 54 -0.11 8.47 -12.06
N THR A 55 -0.46 7.24 -12.41
CA THR A 55 -0.85 6.20 -11.47
C THR A 55 0.36 5.36 -11.08
N GLY A 56 0.19 4.43 -10.15
CA GLY A 56 1.17 3.39 -9.88
C GLY A 56 0.51 2.12 -9.37
N THR A 57 1.32 1.15 -8.97
CA THR A 57 0.87 -0.05 -8.27
C THR A 57 1.73 -0.28 -7.05
N VAL A 58 1.17 -0.90 -6.00
CA VAL A 58 1.97 -1.39 -4.87
C VAL A 58 3.02 -2.37 -5.41
N GLY A 59 4.30 -2.00 -5.28
CA GLY A 59 5.40 -2.74 -5.90
C GLY A 59 6.19 -3.56 -4.88
N LYS A 60 6.79 -2.88 -3.90
CA LYS A 60 7.59 -3.53 -2.86
C LYS A 60 6.74 -3.71 -1.61
N ALA A 61 6.51 -4.95 -1.20
CA ALA A 61 5.75 -5.33 -0.01
C ALA A 61 6.43 -6.49 0.74
N SER A 62 5.73 -7.14 1.68
CA SER A 62 6.23 -8.35 2.34
C SER A 62 6.48 -9.49 1.36
N THR A 63 7.59 -10.20 1.55
CA THR A 63 7.93 -11.42 0.79
C THR A 63 7.56 -12.73 1.50
N THR A 64 7.11 -12.64 2.75
CA THR A 64 6.84 -13.82 3.61
C THR A 64 5.43 -13.84 4.18
N VAL A 65 4.77 -12.69 4.28
CA VAL A 65 3.38 -12.57 4.73
C VAL A 65 2.50 -12.24 3.54
N LEU A 66 1.63 -13.18 3.18
CA LEU A 66 0.83 -13.11 1.97
C LEU A 66 -0.66 -13.07 2.29
N ALA A 67 -1.42 -12.28 1.53
CA ALA A 67 -2.88 -12.33 1.46
C ALA A 67 -3.27 -12.58 0.01
N GLY A 68 -4.07 -13.62 -0.25
CA GLY A 68 -4.42 -14.01 -1.63
C GLY A 68 -3.19 -14.35 -2.50
N ASN A 69 -2.16 -14.95 -1.90
CA ASN A 69 -0.87 -15.26 -2.55
C ASN A 69 -0.07 -14.03 -3.03
N LYS A 70 -0.39 -12.84 -2.52
CA LYS A 70 0.31 -11.59 -2.79
C LYS A 70 0.89 -11.02 -1.51
N GLY A 71 2.08 -10.42 -1.60
CA GLY A 71 2.73 -9.80 -0.45
C GLY A 71 1.89 -8.68 0.17
N VAL A 72 1.70 -8.71 1.49
CA VAL A 72 0.96 -7.67 2.22
C VAL A 72 1.81 -6.41 2.32
N ALA A 73 1.21 -5.27 1.96
CA ALA A 73 1.83 -3.96 2.04
C ALA A 73 1.86 -3.43 3.47
N ARG A 74 2.89 -2.64 3.77
CA ARG A 74 3.16 -2.15 5.12
C ARG A 74 3.46 -0.66 5.10
N LEU A 75 3.48 -0.04 6.27
CA LEU A 75 4.00 1.30 6.42
C LEU A 75 5.42 1.40 5.83
N MET A 76 5.64 2.42 4.98
CA MET A 76 6.89 2.73 4.27
C MET A 76 7.32 1.75 3.17
N ASP A 77 6.50 0.74 2.86
CA ASP A 77 6.60 0.03 1.59
C ASP A 77 6.33 0.98 0.42
N LYS A 78 6.60 0.55 -0.83
CA LYS A 78 6.63 1.45 -1.99
C LYS A 78 5.81 0.95 -3.16
N GLY A 79 5.20 1.90 -3.87
CA GLY A 79 4.74 1.69 -5.22
C GLY A 79 5.90 1.51 -6.21
N ASP A 80 5.59 0.97 -7.39
CA ASP A 80 6.49 0.96 -8.57
C ASP A 80 6.97 2.37 -8.98
N CYS A 81 6.16 3.38 -8.71
CA CYS A 81 6.44 4.79 -8.89
C CYS A 81 7.15 5.44 -7.69
N GLN A 82 7.63 4.66 -6.71
CA GLN A 82 8.33 5.09 -5.50
C GLN A 82 7.48 5.79 -4.43
N SER A 83 6.17 5.96 -4.64
CA SER A 83 5.27 6.48 -3.61
C SER A 83 5.31 5.61 -2.36
N LEU A 84 5.50 6.21 -1.19
CA LEU A 84 5.45 5.50 0.08
C LEU A 84 4.01 5.10 0.42
N ILE A 85 3.85 4.02 1.16
CA ILE A 85 2.55 3.48 1.57
C ILE A 85 2.31 3.78 3.05
N LEU A 86 1.12 4.27 3.38
CA LEU A 86 0.67 4.41 4.76
C LEU A 86 0.25 3.05 5.32
N GLY A 87 0.52 2.80 6.59
CA GLY A 87 0.02 1.61 7.29
C GLY A 87 -0.62 1.98 8.61
N THR A 88 -1.94 2.13 8.63
CA THR A 88 -2.68 2.52 9.86
C THR A 88 -3.18 1.33 10.67
N GLY A 89 -3.04 0.10 10.16
CA GLY A 89 -3.36 -1.15 10.88
C GLY A 89 -2.38 -1.47 12.01
N ALA A 90 -2.04 -0.48 12.85
CA ALA A 90 -0.92 -0.47 13.80
C ALA A 90 -0.92 -1.57 14.87
N THR A 91 -2.03 -2.30 15.07
CA THR A 91 -2.07 -3.46 15.96
C THR A 91 -1.69 -4.77 15.25
N VAL A 92 -1.50 -4.75 13.92
CA VAL A 92 -1.05 -5.88 13.12
C VAL A 92 0.28 -5.53 12.47
N MET A 93 1.34 -6.17 12.94
CA MET A 93 2.71 -5.95 12.48
C MET A 93 3.10 -7.04 11.48
N VAL A 94 3.53 -6.63 10.28
CA VAL A 94 3.85 -7.51 9.17
C VAL A 94 5.36 -7.51 8.92
N GLY A 95 5.98 -8.70 8.88
CA GLY A 95 7.42 -8.89 8.62
C GLY A 95 7.73 -9.11 7.14
N GLY A 96 8.97 -9.56 6.84
CA GLY A 96 9.42 -9.98 5.51
C GLY A 96 9.79 -8.86 4.55
#